data_AF-A0A1E8B9S4-F1
#
_entry.id   AF-A0A1E8B9S4-F1
#
_cell.length_a   1.000
_cell.length_b   1.000
_cell.length_c   1.000
_cell.angle_alpha   90.00
_cell.angle_beta   90.00
_cell.angle_gamma   90.00
#
_symmetry.space_group_name_H-M   'P 1'
#
loop_
_entity.id
_entity.type
_entity.pdbx_description
1 polymer ?
#
loop_
_entity_poly.entity_id
_entity_poly.type
_entity_poly.pdbx_seq_one_letter_code
_entity_poly.pdbx_strand_id
1 'polypeptide(L)' 'MLADCMERNVSTIIIAHKDRFVRFGYDWFERFLHKMGVEVIIVTNEKLSLQEELAQYFISIIHAID' A
#
# COMPACT_ATOMS: atom_id res chain seq x y z
N MET A 1 -3.16 -8.18 -9.15
CA MET A 1 -3.84 -7.53 -8.01
C MET A 1 -5.07 -6.75 -8.44
N LEU A 2 -4.95 -5.60 -9.13
CA LEU A 2 -6.14 -4.78 -9.47
C LEU A 2 -7.13 -5.50 -10.37
N ALA A 3 -6.64 -6.23 -11.39
CA ALA A 3 -7.47 -7.09 -12.22
C ALA A 3 -8.24 -8.11 -11.37
N ASP A 4 -7.56 -8.81 -10.47
CA ASP A 4 -8.18 -9.78 -9.56
C ASP A 4 -9.23 -9.15 -8.63
N CYS A 5 -9.02 -7.90 -8.20
CA CYS A 5 -10.01 -7.16 -7.43
C CYS A 5 -11.25 -6.82 -8.27
N MET A 6 -11.05 -6.39 -9.52
CA MET A 6 -12.14 -6.06 -10.46
C MET A 6 -12.92 -7.30 -10.90
N GLU A 7 -12.23 -8.44 -11.06
CA GLU A 7 -12.82 -9.74 -11.36
C GLU A 7 -13.41 -10.43 -10.12
N ARG A 8 -13.29 -9.82 -8.94
CA ARG A 8 -13.76 -10.34 -7.64
C ARG A 8 -13.13 -11.68 -7.22
N ASN A 9 -11.92 -11.94 -7.69
CA ASN A 9 -11.11 -13.10 -7.28
C ASN A 9 -10.39 -12.85 -5.93
N VAL A 10 -10.43 -11.63 -5.41
CA VAL A 10 -9.84 -11.22 -4.13
C VAL A 10 -10.92 -10.52 -3.31
N SER A 11 -11.07 -10.90 -2.03
CA SER A 11 -11.99 -10.25 -1.09
C SER A 11 -11.27 -9.43 -0.01
N THR A 12 -9.99 -9.72 0.24
CA THR A 12 -9.21 -9.11 1.32
C THR A 12 -7.77 -8.93 0.90
N ILE A 13 -7.21 -7.76 1.17
CA ILE A 13 -5.78 -7.44 0.99
C ILE A 13 -5.21 -7.12 2.37
N ILE A 14 -4.09 -7.77 2.71
CA ILE A 14 -3.38 -7.55 3.96
C ILE A 14 -2.07 -6.79 3.66
N ILE A 15 -1.85 -5.65 4.30
CA ILE A 15 -0.66 -4.81 4.10
C ILE A 15 0.03 -4.49 5.42
N ALA A 16 1.35 -4.31 5.41
CA ALA A 16 2.09 -3.90 6.59
C ALA A 16 2.04 -2.38 6.82
N HIS A 17 2.18 -1.59 5.75
CA HIS A 17 2.23 -0.13 5.81
C HIS A 17 1.50 0.49 4.62
N LYS A 18 0.74 1.57 4.86
CA LYS A 18 -0.08 2.26 3.84
C LYS A 18 0.75 2.84 2.71
N ASP A 19 1.87 3.47 3.05
CA ASP A 19 2.78 4.20 2.17
C ASP A 19 3.53 3.28 1.18
N ARG A 20 3.86 2.06 1.61
CA ARG A 20 4.45 1.01 0.76
C ARG A 20 3.44 0.40 -0.20
N PHE A 21 2.17 0.40 0.17
CA PHE A 21 1.10 -0.11 -0.68
C PHE A 21 0.67 0.92 -1.72
N VAL A 22 0.44 2.16 -1.29
CA VAL A 22 0.08 3.29 -2.15
C VAL A 22 0.77 4.54 -1.63
N ARG A 23 1.71 5.06 -2.43
CA ARG A 23 2.53 6.21 -2.05
C ARG A 23 1.75 7.52 -1.93
N PHE A 24 0.73 7.70 -2.77
CA PHE A 24 -0.13 8.88 -2.78
C PHE A 24 -1.59 8.51 -3.00
N GLY A 25 -2.51 9.16 -2.29
CA GLY A 25 -3.95 8.95 -2.49
C GLY A 25 -4.49 7.63 -1.91
N TYR A 26 -3.87 7.10 -0.85
CA TYR A 26 -4.30 5.86 -0.19
C TYR A 26 -5.81 5.85 0.11
N ASP A 27 -6.36 6.90 0.69
CA ASP A 27 -7.78 6.94 1.06
C ASP A 27 -8.71 6.81 -0.15
N TRP A 28 -8.33 7.37 -1.30
CA TRP A 28 -9.09 7.19 -2.53
C TRP A 28 -8.98 5.74 -3.03
N PHE A 29 -7.79 5.17 -2.98
CA PHE A 29 -7.53 3.81 -3.44
C PHE A 29 -8.24 2.76 -2.59
N GLU A 30 -8.25 2.92 -1.26
CA GLU A 30 -8.99 2.07 -0.32
C GLU A 30 -10.50 2.13 -0.62
N ARG A 31 -11.06 3.32 -0.83
CA ARG A 31 -12.47 3.47 -1.26
C ARG A 31 -12.73 2.82 -2.61
N PHE A 32 -11.79 2.88 -3.55
CA PHE A 32 -11.91 2.21 -4.84
C PHE A 32 -11.96 0.68 -4.67
N LEU A 33 -11.07 0.11 -3.87
CA LEU A 33 -11.06 -1.33 -3.56
C LEU A 33 -12.33 -1.77 -2.82
N HIS A 34 -12.81 -0.98 -1.86
CA HIS A 34 -14.06 -1.26 -1.16
C HIS A 34 -15.27 -1.30 -2.11
N LYS A 35 -15.31 -0.44 -3.15
CA LYS A 35 -16.35 -0.50 -4.19
C LYS A 35 -16.30 -1.78 -5.02
N MET A 36 -15.15 -2.45 -5.08
CA MET A 36 -14.97 -3.74 -5.74
C MET A 36 -15.27 -4.92 -4.80
N GLY A 37 -15.65 -4.67 -3.55
CA GLY A 37 -15.90 -5.71 -2.54
C GLY A 37 -14.63 -6.21 -1.85
N VAL A 38 -13.55 -5.43 -1.91
CA VAL A 38 -12.25 -5.77 -1.31
C VAL A 38 -12.02 -4.98 -0.03
N GLU A 39 -11.78 -5.68 1.07
CA GLU A 39 -11.37 -5.10 2.36
C GLU A 39 -9.84 -4.98 2.43
N VAL A 40 -9.34 -3.88 3.00
CA VAL A 40 -7.90 -3.71 3.25
C VAL A 40 -7.65 -3.77 4.75
N ILE A 41 -6.82 -4.73 5.18
CA ILE A 41 -6.43 -4.92 6.57
C ILE A 41 -4.97 -4.52 6.72
N ILE A 42 -4.68 -3.65 7.68
CA ILE A 42 -3.32 -3.21 7.97
C ILE A 42 -2.82 -3.97 9.18
N VAL A 43 -1.76 -4.75 9.00
CA VAL A 43 -1.09 -5.47 10.07
C VAL A 43 0.11 -4.65 10.55
N THR A 44 0.07 -4.20 11.80
CA THR A 44 1.22 -3.55 12.42
C THR A 44 2.22 -4.62 12.83
N ASN A 45 3.36 -4.70 12.14
CA ASN A 45 4.49 -5.51 12.56
C ASN A 45 5.62 -4.56 12.95
N GLU A 46 5.99 -4.51 14.23
CA GLU A 46 7.14 -3.72 14.65
C GLU A 46 8.42 -4.32 14.02
N LYS A 47 8.99 -3.67 12.99
CA LYS A 47 10.42 -3.30 12.90
C LYS A 47 10.92 -3.00 11.47
N LEU A 48 11.27 -1.74 11.27
CA LEU A 48 12.56 -1.23 10.81
C LEU A 48 12.88 -0.03 11.71
N SER A 49 14.15 0.30 11.94
CA SER A 49 14.48 1.54 12.66
C SER A 49 14.03 2.75 11.84
N LEU A 50 13.66 3.85 12.50
CA LEU A 50 13.27 5.10 11.84
C LEU A 50 14.32 5.56 10.80
N GLN A 51 15.61 5.29 11.05
CA GLN A 51 16.67 5.65 10.13
C GLN A 51 16.63 4.84 8.82
N GLU A 52 16.37 3.54 8.89
CA GLU A 52 16.30 2.67 7.71
C GLU A 52 15.08 3.02 6.85
N GLU A 53 13.96 3.37 7.48
CA GLU A 53 12.74 3.78 6.79
C GLU A 53 12.93 5.10 6.04
N LEU A 54 13.55 6.09 6.70
CA LEU A 54 13.88 7.36 6.07
C LEU A 54 14.86 7.19 4.91
N ALA A 55 15.88 6.35 5.05
CA ALA A 55 16.84 6.08 3.99
C ALA A 55 16.17 5.48 2.74
N GLN A 56 15.30 4.48 2.93
CA GLN A 56 14.53 3.89 1.83
C GLN A 56 13.58 4.89 1.17
N TYR A 57 12.96 5.78 1.96
CA TYR A 57 12.08 6.80 1.42
C TYR A 57 12.83 7.78 0.50
N PHE A 58 14.01 8.27 0.92
CA PHE A 58 14.84 9.16 0.10
C PHE A 58 15.31 8.51 -1.20
N ILE A 59 15.81 7.27 -1.13
CA ILE A 59 16.22 6.50 -2.31
C ILE A 59 15.05 6.38 -3.30
N SER A 60 13.85 6.13 -2.78
CA SER A 60 12.64 6.00 -3.59
C SER A 60 12.15 7.33 -4.17
N ILE A 61 12.47 8.48 -3.57
CA ILE A 61 12.20 9.81 -4.18
C ILE A 61 13.16 10.03 -5.34
N ILE A 62 14.46 9.82 -5.12
CA ILE A 62 15.50 10.06 -6.12
C ILE A 62 15.23 9.23 -7.38
N HIS A 63 14.99 7.93 -7.22
CA HIS A 63 14.67 7.03 -8.34
C HIS A 63 13.36 7.36 -9.08
N ALA A 64 12.45 8.13 -8.48
CA ALA A 64 11.21 8.52 -9.13
C ALA A 64 11.34 9.81 -9.95
N ILE A 65 12.44 10.55 -9.77
CA ILE A 65 12.73 11.82 -10.45
C ILE A 65 13.75 11.61 -11.59
N ASP A 66 14.53 10.53 -11.55
CA ASP A 66 15.35 10.03 -12.68
C ASP A 66 14.49 9.30 -13.73
#